data_AF-A0A535Q3C7-F1
#
_entry.id   AF-A0A535Q3C7-F1
#
_cell.length_a   1.000
_cell.length_b   1.000
_cell.length_c   1.000
_cell.angle_alpha   90.00
_cell.angle_beta   90.00
_cell.angle_gamma   90.00
#
_symmetry.space_group_name_H-M   'P 1'
#
loop_
_entity.id
_entity.type
_entity.pdbx_description
1 polymer ?
#
loop_
_entity_poly.entity_id
_entity_poly.type
_entity_poly.pdbx_seq_one_letter_code
_entity_poly.pdbx_strand_id
1 'polypeptide(L)'
;MDTAGKDGTVTHVMRNFNPQGVLITPFKAPTPEEKRHGFLWRIRRRLPGPGFIAIFNRSHYEDVLIARVHNLAPAAVIERRYRLINDFEQDLVRSGTTVVKLCLHISYAEQRK
;
A
#
# COMPACT_ATOMS: atom_id res chain seq x y z
N MET A 1 8.19 4.82 7.82
CA MET A 1 9.42 5.57 7.51
C MET A 1 9.11 6.54 6.39
N ASP A 2 9.00 7.81 6.73
CA ASP A 2 8.98 8.89 5.74
C ASP A 2 10.42 9.14 5.24
N THR A 3 10.59 9.91 4.16
CA THR A 3 11.89 10.24 3.50
C THR A 3 12.70 9.09 2.88
N ALA A 4 12.25 7.83 2.93
CA ALA A 4 12.92 6.68 2.30
C ALA A 4 12.92 6.64 0.75
N GLY A 5 12.66 7.76 0.07
CA GLY A 5 12.76 7.85 -1.39
C GLY A 5 11.60 7.26 -2.21
N LYS A 6 10.46 6.89 -1.59
CA LYS A 6 9.31 6.27 -2.28
C LYS A 6 8.85 7.07 -3.52
N ASP A 7 8.67 8.38 -3.38
CA ASP A 7 8.20 9.23 -4.48
C ASP A 7 9.21 9.28 -5.65
N GLY A 8 10.50 9.35 -5.33
CA GLY A 8 11.58 9.32 -6.31
C GLY A 8 11.67 7.97 -7.02
N THR A 9 11.58 6.86 -6.29
CA THR A 9 11.57 5.51 -6.86
C THR A 9 10.38 5.32 -7.79
N VAL A 10 9.16 5.70 -7.37
CA VAL A 10 7.97 5.62 -8.23
C VAL A 10 8.19 6.44 -9.49
N THR A 11 8.60 7.71 -9.37
CA THR A 11 8.83 8.59 -10.52
C THR A 11 9.87 8.02 -11.48
N HIS A 12 10.96 7.45 -10.98
CA HIS A 12 12.02 6.88 -11.80
C HIS A 12 11.55 5.63 -12.56
N VAL A 13 10.88 4.70 -11.87
CA VAL A 13 10.35 3.47 -12.47
C VAL A 13 9.35 3.81 -13.59
N MET A 14 8.49 4.81 -13.35
CA MET A 14 7.45 5.24 -14.31
C MET A 14 7.99 5.72 -15.65
N ARG A 15 9.22 6.26 -15.71
CA ARG A 15 9.81 6.75 -16.96
C ARG A 15 10.00 5.64 -18.01
N ASN A 16 9.98 4.38 -17.59
CA ASN A 16 10.17 3.22 -18.47
C ASN A 16 8.85 2.61 -18.95
N PHE A 17 7.70 3.16 -18.55
CA PHE A 17 6.38 2.63 -18.91
C PHE A 17 5.57 3.63 -19.74
N ASN A 18 4.66 3.12 -20.57
CA ASN A 18 3.62 3.94 -21.20
C ASN A 18 2.64 4.40 -20.09
N PRO A 19 2.45 5.71 -19.87
CA PRO A 19 1.58 6.22 -18.81
C PRO A 19 0.12 5.78 -18.94
N GLN A 20 -0.36 5.43 -20.13
CA GLN A 20 -1.71 4.92 -20.34
C GLN A 20 -1.93 3.52 -19.73
N GLY A 21 -0.86 2.75 -19.52
CA GLY A 21 -0.92 1.41 -18.94
C GLY A 21 -0.68 1.35 -17.43
N VAL A 22 -0.47 2.49 -16.77
CA VAL A 22 -0.07 2.53 -15.35
C VAL A 22 -0.97 3.42 -14.50
N LEU A 23 -1.45 2.86 -13.41
CA LEU A 23 -2.32 3.51 -12.43
C LEU A 23 -1.55 3.75 -11.13
N ILE A 24 -1.30 5.02 -10.80
CA ILE A 24 -0.60 5.38 -9.55
C ILE A 24 -1.63 5.84 -8.53
N THR A 25 -1.65 5.23 -7.35
CA THR A 25 -2.47 5.70 -6.23
C THR A 25 -1.60 6.00 -5.00
N PRO A 26 -1.48 7.28 -4.60
CA PRO A 26 -0.93 7.64 -3.31
C PRO A 26 -2.00 7.52 -2.22
N PHE A 27 -1.76 6.69 -1.22
CA PHE A 27 -2.68 6.53 -0.09
C PHE A 27 -2.30 7.47 1.05
N LYS A 28 -3.22 8.37 1.42
CA LYS A 28 -3.09 9.24 2.60
C LYS A 28 -3.93 8.72 3.77
N ALA A 29 -4.02 9.48 4.85
CA ALA A 29 -4.93 9.19 5.96
C ALA A 29 -6.38 8.98 5.44
N PRO A 30 -7.13 8.01 5.98
CA PRO A 30 -8.45 7.69 5.46
C PRO A 30 -9.47 8.78 5.72
N THR A 31 -10.34 9.02 4.74
CA THR A 31 -11.43 10.00 4.84
C THR A 31 -12.54 9.51 5.79
N PRO A 32 -13.45 10.39 6.24
CA PRO A 32 -14.60 9.96 7.05
C PRO A 32 -15.47 8.90 6.36
N GLU A 33 -15.55 8.90 5.03
CA GLU A 33 -16.24 7.86 4.27
C GLU A 33 -15.49 6.53 4.32
N GLU A 34 -14.20 6.55 4.01
CA GLU A 34 -13.38 5.34 4.02
C GLU A 34 -13.37 4.65 5.40
N LYS A 35 -13.42 5.43 6.48
CA LYS A 35 -13.50 4.94 7.86
C LYS A 35 -14.81 4.22 8.20
N ARG A 36 -15.88 4.42 7.42
CA ARG A 36 -17.16 3.68 7.59
C ARG A 36 -17.12 2.28 6.97
N HIS A 37 -16.08 1.97 6.20
CA HIS A 37 -15.89 0.68 5.57
C HIS A 37 -14.73 -0.09 6.22
N GLY A 38 -14.59 -1.38 5.87
CA GLY A 38 -13.38 -2.14 6.19
C GLY A 38 -12.16 -1.54 5.49
N PHE A 39 -10.98 -1.59 6.13
CA PHE A 39 -9.77 -0.90 5.65
C PHE A 39 -9.33 -1.27 4.21
N LEU A 40 -9.59 -2.51 3.78
CA LEU A 40 -9.30 -2.98 2.42
C LEU A 40 -10.25 -2.41 1.35
N TRP A 41 -11.39 -1.83 1.72
CA TRP A 41 -12.39 -1.35 0.77
C TRP A 41 -11.80 -0.31 -0.19
N ARG A 42 -11.11 0.70 0.34
CA ARG A 42 -10.49 1.74 -0.51
C ARG A 42 -9.34 1.20 -1.37
N ILE A 43 -8.69 0.13 -0.92
CA ILE A 43 -7.58 -0.53 -1.60
C ILE A 43 -8.11 -1.32 -2.80
N ARG A 44 -9.18 -2.10 -2.59
CA ARG A 44 -9.86 -2.87 -3.64
C ARG A 44 -10.33 -1.99 -4.79
N ARG A 45 -10.79 -0.77 -4.51
CA ARG A 45 -11.24 0.20 -5.53
C ARG A 45 -10.12 0.74 -6.43
N ARG A 46 -8.85 0.44 -6.12
CA ARG A 46 -7.67 0.94 -6.83
C ARG A 46 -6.85 -0.18 -7.48
N LEU A 47 -7.34 -1.41 -7.41
CA LEU A 47 -6.72 -2.54 -8.09
C LEU A 47 -6.69 -2.33 -9.61
N PRO A 48 -5.64 -2.83 -10.29
CA PRO A 48 -5.59 -2.76 -11.74
C PRO A 48 -6.61 -3.70 -12.37
N GLY A 49 -7.13 -3.33 -13.54
CA GLY A 49 -7.78 -4.27 -14.44
C GLY A 49 -6.74 -5.08 -15.24
N PRO A 50 -7.16 -6.10 -15.99
CA PRO A 50 -6.27 -6.86 -16.88
C PRO A 50 -5.48 -5.94 -17.83
N GLY A 51 -4.17 -6.17 -17.94
CA GLY A 51 -3.27 -5.38 -18.79
C GLY A 51 -2.74 -4.08 -18.17
N PHE A 52 -3.16 -3.71 -16.95
CA PHE A 52 -2.66 -2.53 -16.26
C PHE A 52 -1.65 -2.87 -15.16
N ILE A 53 -0.70 -1.96 -14.95
CA ILE A 53 0.17 -1.96 -13.77
C ILE A 53 -0.41 -0.98 -12.77
N ALA A 54 -0.63 -1.39 -11.52
CA ALA A 54 -0.96 -0.48 -10.43
C ALA A 54 0.23 -0.28 -9.50
N ILE A 55 0.56 0.97 -9.21
CA ILE A 55 1.59 1.34 -8.23
C ILE A 55 0.91 2.01 -7.05
N PHE A 56 1.01 1.35 -5.89
CA PHE A 56 0.53 1.87 -4.63
C PHE A 56 1.67 2.55 -3.88
N ASN A 57 1.62 3.88 -3.81
CA ASN A 57 2.52 4.65 -2.96
C ASN A 57 1.90 4.76 -1.57
N ARG A 58 2.47 4.00 -0.61
CA ARG A 58 1.79 3.47 0.58
C ARG A 58 0.66 2.50 0.16
N SER A 59 0.11 1.72 1.10
CA SER A 59 -0.81 0.63 0.77
C SER A 59 -1.64 0.19 1.98
N HIS A 60 -2.34 -0.95 1.89
CA HIS A 60 -3.05 -1.58 3.01
C HIS A 60 -2.15 -1.90 4.21
N TYR A 61 -0.84 -1.90 4.05
CA TYR A 61 0.09 -2.08 5.17
C TYR A 61 0.09 -0.90 6.16
N GLU A 62 -0.39 0.29 5.78
CA GLU A 62 -0.50 1.44 6.71
C GLU A 62 -1.43 1.10 7.91
N ASP A 63 -2.44 0.26 7.67
CA ASP A 63 -3.41 -0.21 8.67
C ASP A 63 -2.85 -1.23 9.67
N VAL A 64 -1.60 -1.67 9.50
CA VAL A 64 -0.86 -2.52 10.46
C VAL A 64 0.52 -1.97 10.83
N LEU A 65 0.94 -0.85 10.23
CA LEU A 65 2.20 -0.15 10.51
C LEU A 65 1.94 1.09 11.37
N ILE A 66 1.46 2.18 10.77
CA ILE A 66 1.15 3.44 11.47
C ILE A 66 0.06 3.19 12.51
N ALA A 67 -0.93 2.38 12.18
CA ALA A 67 -1.99 2.02 13.12
C ALA A 67 -1.46 1.36 14.40
N ARG A 68 -0.38 0.57 14.30
CA ARG A 68 0.28 -0.06 15.45
C ARG A 68 1.12 0.92 16.24
N VAL A 69 1.97 1.71 15.55
CA VAL A 69 2.88 2.67 16.20
C VAL A 69 2.12 3.74 17.00
N HIS A 70 0.99 4.21 16.47
CA HIS A 70 0.18 5.26 17.09
C HIS A 70 -1.07 4.75 17.83
N ASN A 71 -1.19 3.43 18.04
CA ASN A 71 -2.34 2.81 18.73
C ASN A 71 -3.70 3.23 18.16
N LEU A 72 -3.82 3.34 16.83
CA LEU A 72 -5.04 3.77 16.15
C LEU A 72 -6.14 2.69 16.13
N ALA A 73 -5.82 1.47 16.55
CA ALA A 73 -6.74 0.37 16.75
C ALA A 73 -6.24 -0.56 17.86
N PRO A 74 -7.12 -1.31 18.54
CA PRO A 74 -6.70 -2.32 19.52
C PRO A 74 -5.75 -3.36 18.91
N ALA A 75 -4.79 -3.86 19.70
CA ALA A 75 -3.82 -4.84 19.23
C ALA A 75 -4.47 -6.09 18.60
N ALA A 76 -5.54 -6.61 19.19
CA ALA A 76 -6.29 -7.74 18.64
C ALA A 76 -6.90 -7.45 17.26
N VAL A 77 -7.30 -6.20 16.99
CA VAL A 77 -7.78 -5.79 15.67
C VAL A 77 -6.64 -5.75 14.67
N ILE A 78 -5.47 -5.24 15.06
CA ILE A 78 -4.27 -5.20 14.22
C ILE A 78 -3.82 -6.63 13.87
N GLU A 79 -3.79 -7.53 14.85
CA GLU A 79 -3.43 -8.94 14.63
C GLU A 79 -4.37 -9.62 13.63
N ARG A 80 -5.68 -9.36 13.73
CA ARG A 80 -6.66 -9.87 12.75
C ARG A 80 -6.41 -9.32 11.34
N ARG A 81 -5.96 -8.07 11.21
CA ARG A 81 -5.70 -7.44 9.89
C ARG A 81 -4.57 -8.14 9.14
N TYR A 82 -3.56 -8.70 9.81
CA TYR A 82 -2.51 -9.46 9.12
C TYR A 82 -3.09 -10.64 8.34
N ARG A 83 -4.02 -11.39 8.92
CA ARG A 83 -4.70 -12.49 8.22
C ARG A 83 -5.52 -11.97 7.03
N LEU A 84 -6.29 -10.90 7.24
CA LEU A 84 -7.11 -10.29 6.17
C LEU A 84 -6.26 -9.79 5.00
N ILE A 85 -5.05 -9.29 5.26
CA ILE A 85 -4.09 -8.87 4.23
C ILE A 85 -3.61 -10.09 3.43
N ASN A 86 -3.24 -11.18 4.12
CA ASN A 86 -2.80 -12.40 3.46
C ASN A 86 -3.89 -12.98 2.57
N ASP A 87 -5.12 -13.09 3.09
CA ASP A 87 -6.27 -13.61 2.33
C ASP A 87 -6.54 -12.74 1.09
N PHE A 88 -6.49 -11.41 1.27
CA PHE A 88 -6.65 -10.45 0.17
C PHE A 88 -5.58 -10.60 -0.92
N GLU A 89 -4.30 -10.70 -0.55
CA GLU A 89 -3.23 -10.86 -1.52
C GLU A 89 -3.27 -12.23 -2.21
N GLN A 90 -3.65 -13.29 -1.49
CA GLN A 90 -3.88 -14.61 -2.08
C GLN A 90 -5.02 -14.59 -3.10
N ASP A 91 -6.12 -13.90 -2.81
CA ASP A 91 -7.22 -13.71 -3.77
C ASP A 91 -6.74 -13.00 -5.04
N LEU A 92 -5.93 -11.95 -4.90
CA LEU A 92 -5.37 -11.23 -6.06
C LEU A 92 -4.51 -12.13 -6.93
N VAL A 93 -3.60 -12.89 -6.31
CA VAL A 93 -2.73 -13.83 -7.03
C VAL A 93 -3.56 -14.91 -7.72
N ARG A 94 -4.59 -15.46 -7.04
CA ARG A 94 -5.51 -16.43 -7.64
C ARG A 94 -6.28 -15.86 -8.84
N SER A 95 -6.60 -14.56 -8.81
CA SER A 95 -7.23 -13.85 -9.94
C SER A 95 -6.26 -13.44 -11.06
N GLY A 96 -4.98 -13.83 -10.98
CA GLY A 96 -3.98 -13.57 -12.01
C GLY A 96 -3.20 -12.26 -11.86
N THR A 97 -3.32 -11.57 -10.72
CA THR A 97 -2.50 -10.37 -10.43
C THR A 97 -1.18 -10.76 -9.78
N THR A 98 -0.05 -10.40 -10.40
CA THR A 98 1.26 -10.50 -9.76
C THR A 98 1.43 -9.39 -8.73
N VAL A 99 1.65 -9.75 -7.46
CA VAL A 99 1.84 -8.80 -6.36
C VAL A 99 3.32 -8.69 -6.03
N VAL A 100 3.91 -7.50 -6.24
CA VAL A 100 5.30 -7.19 -5.88
C VAL A 100 5.32 -6.21 -4.70
N LYS A 101 5.91 -6.62 -3.58
CA LYS A 101 5.96 -5.84 -2.34
C LYS A 101 7.36 -5.32 -2.08
N LEU A 102 7.51 -4.00 -2.03
CA LEU A 102 8.80 -3.34 -1.88
C LEU A 102 8.84 -2.53 -0.59
N CYS A 103 9.78 -2.87 0.30
CA CYS A 103 10.11 -2.07 1.47
C CYS A 103 11.44 -1.36 1.23
N LEU A 104 11.38 -0.05 0.98
CA LEU A 104 12.59 0.78 0.89
C LEU A 104 13.12 1.03 2.29
N HIS A 105 14.19 0.30 2.64
CA HIS A 105 14.82 0.36 3.95
C HIS A 105 16.04 1.28 3.90
N ILE A 106 16.02 2.33 4.71
CA ILE A 106 17.17 3.20 4.96
C ILE A 106 17.57 3.15 6.44
N SER A 107 18.83 3.45 6.73
CA SER A 107 19.31 3.52 8.11
C SER A 107 18.76 4.73 8.84
N TYR A 108 18.72 4.70 10.18
CA TYR A 108 18.37 5.88 10.99
C TYR A 108 19.29 7.08 10.73
N ALA A 109 20.58 6.82 10.46
CA ALA A 109 21.53 7.87 10.13
C ALA A 109 21.15 8.56 8.82
N GLU A 110 20.73 7.81 7.81
CA GLU A 110 20.28 8.37 6.54
C GLU A 110 18.95 9.12 6.69
N GLN A 111 18.01 8.60 7.49
CA GLN A 111 16.73 9.26 7.72
C GLN A 111 16.85 10.62 8.42
N ARG A 112 17.92 10.82 9.21
CA ARG A 112 18.16 12.05 9.98
C ARG A 112 18.84 13.18 9.19
N LYS A 113 19.44 12.87 8.03
CA LYS A 113 20.03 13.87 7.15
C LYS A 113 18.93 14.70 6.49
#